data_AF-A0A1Y2JX43-F1
#
_entry.id   AF-A0A1Y2JX43-F1
#
_cell.length_a   1.000
_cell.length_b   1.000
_cell.length_c   1.000
_cell.angle_alpha   90.00
_cell.angle_beta   90.00
_cell.angle_gamma   90.00
#
_symmetry.space_group_name_H-M   'P 1'
#
loop_
_entity.id
_entity.type
_entity.pdbx_description
1 polymer ?
#
loop_
_entity_poly.entity_id
_entity_poly.type
_entity_poly.pdbx_seq_one_letter_code
_entity_poly.pdbx_strand_id
1 'polypeptide(L)' 'VTSQLPVDRWYEIIGNPTIADAILDRLVHNAYRIELKGESLRKQKQTAQDQPVS' A
#
# COMPACT_ATOMS: atom_id res chain seq x y z
N VAL A 1 8.90 1.91 -2.29
CA VAL A 1 8.08 0.70 -2.00
C VAL A 1 6.64 1.12 -1.83
N THR A 2 5.68 0.33 -2.33
CA THR A 2 4.25 0.53 -2.09
C THR A 2 3.70 -0.67 -1.33
N SER A 3 2.78 -0.42 -0.40
CA SER A 3 2.13 -1.45 0.39
C SER A 3 0.66 -1.09 0.58
N GLN A 4 -0.20 -2.10 0.51
CA GLN A 4 -1.61 -1.97 0.88
C GLN A 4 -1.85 -2.24 2.37
N LEU A 5 -0.81 -2.65 3.08
CA LEU A 5 -0.85 -3.00 4.49
C LEU A 5 -0.13 -1.93 5.32
N PRO A 6 -0.75 -1.46 6.42
CA PRO A 6 -0.09 -0.62 7.41
C PRO A 6 1.21 -1.26 7.93
N VAL A 7 2.22 -0.43 8.19
CA VAL A 7 3.57 -0.86 8.58
C VAL A 7 3.58 -1.57 9.96
N ASP A 8 2.71 -1.16 10.87
CA ASP A 8 2.53 -1.79 12.19
C ASP A 8 2.12 -3.27 12.10
N ARG A 9 1.42 -3.67 11.03
CA ARG A 9 1.06 -5.07 10.77
C ARG A 9 2.17 -5.91 10.16
N TRP A 10 3.30 -5.33 9.79
CA TRP A 10 4.35 -6.07 9.07
C TRP A 10 4.99 -7.14 9.94
N TYR A 11 5.18 -6.89 11.25
CA TYR A 11 5.71 -7.91 12.17
C TYR A 11 4.88 -9.19 12.16
N GLU A 12 3.55 -9.04 12.27
CA GLU A 12 2.62 -10.17 12.32
C GLU A 12 2.60 -10.94 10.99
N ILE A 13 2.63 -10.23 9.87
CA ILE A 13 2.52 -10.82 8.53
C ILE A 13 3.81 -11.51 8.11
N ILE A 14 4.97 -10.93 8.46
CA ILE A 14 6.27 -11.53 8.17
C ILE A 14 6.49 -12.77 9.04
N GLY A 15 5.96 -12.78 10.27
CA GLY A 15 5.96 -13.95 11.17
C GLY A 15 7.32 -14.35 11.74
N ASN A 16 8.42 -13.92 11.11
CA ASN A 16 9.77 -14.07 11.62
C ASN A 16 10.29 -12.74 12.19
N PRO A 17 10.56 -12.64 13.50
CA PRO A 17 10.95 -11.39 14.15
C PRO A 17 12.28 -10.85 13.60
N THR A 18 13.27 -11.70 13.35
CA THR A 18 14.58 -11.28 12.83
C THR A 18 14.48 -10.66 11.44
N ILE A 19 13.64 -11.25 10.58
CA ILE A 19 13.42 -10.72 9.23
C ILE A 19 12.60 -9.42 9.29
N ALA A 20 11.58 -9.38 10.14
CA ALA A 20 10.78 -8.18 10.36
C ALA A 20 11.67 -7.02 10.83
N ASP A 21 12.50 -7.22 11.85
CA ASP A 21 13.47 -6.22 12.34
C ASP A 21 14.34 -5.68 11.19
N ALA A 22 14.97 -6.57 10.43
CA ALA A 22 15.87 -6.19 9.33
C ALA A 22 15.16 -5.41 8.21
N ILE A 23 13.91 -5.74 7.91
CA ILE A 23 13.12 -5.06 6.88
C ILE A 23 12.69 -3.68 7.38
N LEU A 24 12.18 -3.57 8.61
CA LEU A 24 11.76 -2.29 9.18
C LEU A 24 12.95 -1.33 9.30
N ASP A 25 14.10 -1.82 9.75
CA ASP A 25 15.31 -1.01 9.87
C ASP A 25 15.78 -0.45 8.52
N ARG A 26 15.77 -1.28 7.46
CA ARG A 26 16.25 -0.87 6.13
C ARG A 26 15.25 -0.05 5.33
N LEU A 27 13.98 -0.41 5.36
CA LEU A 27 12.96 0.15 4.47
C LEU A 27 12.08 1.21 5.12
N VAL A 28 11.85 1.13 6.43
CA VAL A 28 10.91 2.03 7.11
C VAL A 28 11.66 3.16 7.80
N HIS A 29 12.77 2.86 8.47
CA HIS A 29 13.47 3.81 9.34
C HIS A 29 13.87 5.12 8.63
N ASN A 30 14.25 5.05 7.34
CA ASN A 30 14.67 6.21 6.55
C ASN A 30 13.67 6.60 5.45
N ALA A 31 12.46 6.05 5.46
CA ALA A 31 11.49 6.31 4.39
C ALA A 31 10.58 7.50 4.70
N TYR A 32 10.39 8.35 3.69
CA TYR A 32 9.26 9.28 3.66
C TYR A 32 7.97 8.50 3.39
N ARG A 33 7.06 8.52 4.36
CA ARG A 33 5.77 7.83 4.29
C ARG A 33 4.71 8.74 3.69
N ILE A 34 4.10 8.26 2.60
CA ILE A 34 2.96 8.93 1.96
C ILE A 34 1.77 7.99 2.03
N GLU A 35 0.73 8.39 2.75
CA GLU A 35 -0.52 7.65 2.84
C GLU A 35 -1.47 8.10 1.73
N LEU A 36 -1.71 7.20 0.79
CA LEU A 36 -2.65 7.44 -0.30
C LEU A 36 -4.08 7.17 0.18
N LYS A 37 -5.00 8.11 -0.09
CA LYS A 37 -6.42 8.02 0.26
C LYS A 37 -7.27 8.25 -0.99
N GLY A 38 -8.49 7.73 -0.98
CA GLY A 38 -9.47 7.90 -2.07
C GLY A 38 -9.86 6.59 -2.76
N GLU A 39 -10.81 6.67 -3.69
CA GLU A 39 -11.28 5.51 -4.44
C GLU A 39 -10.27 5.06 -5.51
N SER A 40 -10.38 3.80 -5.94
CA SER A 40 -9.56 3.25 -7.02
C SER A 40 -9.79 4.02 -8.32
N LEU A 41 -8.71 4.55 -8.89
CA LEU A 41 -8.73 5.16 -10.23
C LEU A 41 -9.16 4.17 -11.32
N ARG A 42 -9.07 2.86 -11.08
CA ARG A 42 -9.58 1.84 -12.02
C ARG A 42 -11.10 1.83 -12.07
N LYS A 43 -11.77 2.05 -10.93
CA LYS A 43 -13.24 2.16 -10.84
C LYS A 43 -13.73 3.36 -11.64
N GLN A 44 -13.06 4.51 -11.53
CA GLN A 44 -13.40 5.72 -12.30
C GLN A 44 -13.30 5.48 -13.82
N LYS A 45 -12.28 4.74 -14.28
CA LYS A 45 -12.13 4.39 -15.70
C LYS A 45 -13.22 3.44 -16.19
N GLN A 46 -13.66 2.48 -15.37
CA GLN A 46 -14.78 1.58 -15.70
C GLN A 46 -16.08 2.36 -15.83
N THR A 47 -16.39 3.24 -14.86
CA THR A 47 -17.59 4.09 -14.92
C THR A 47 -17.60 5.05 -16.12
N ALA A 48 -16.43 5.50 -16.58
CA ALA A 48 -16.32 6.33 -17.79
C ALA A 48 -16.51 5.54 -19.11
N GLN A 49 -16.28 4.22 -19.10
CA GLN A 49 -16.45 3.35 -20.29
C GLN A 49 -17.88 2.82 -20.43
N ASP A 50 -18.61 2.69 -19.31
CA ASP A 50 -20.02 2.26 -19.28
C ASP A 50 -21.02 3.41 -19.53
N GLN A 51 -20.55 4.65 -19.73
CA GLN A 51 -21.43 5.74 -20.17
C GLN A 51 -21.64 5.64 -21.68
N PRO A 52 -22.88 5.38 -22.17
CA PRO A 52 -23.14 5.47 -23.59
C PRO A 52 -22.90 6.93 -24.01
N VAL A 53 -21.93 7.10 -24.91
CA VAL A 53 -21.77 8.36 -25.65
C VAL A 53 -23.12 8.73 -26.26
N SER A 54 -23.64 9.89 -25.88
CA SER A 54 -24.81 10.49 -26.55
C SER A 54 -24.41 11.08 -27.89
#